data_AF-A0A6H9S273-F1
#
_entry.id   AF-A0A6H9S273-F1
#
_cell.length_a   1.000
_cell.length_b   1.000
_cell.length_c   1.000
_cell.angle_alpha   90.00
_cell.angle_beta   90.00
_cell.angle_gamma   90.00
#
_symmetry.space_group_name_H-M   'P 1'
#
loop_
_entity.id
_entity.type
_entity.pdbx_description
1 polymer ?
#
loop_
_entity_poly.entity_id
_entity_poly.type
_entity_poly.pdbx_seq_one_letter_code
_entity_poly.pdbx_strand_id
1 'polypeptide(L)'
;VTPFAAVLLDLNEHLTAYASYSDIFTPQGNYRSESGAALKPLVGESYELGIKGEWFEGRLNSAFNLFRTLQKDQAQTDYNSSCASSDGYCYENAGKVRAQGFEAEISGEVIERLQLLAGYTYTQTKTLSDIDTSLNGGSFNSYVPRHVLRLWG
;
A
#
# COMPACT_ATOMS: atom_id res chain seq x y z
N VAL A 1 14.29 13.04 3.48
CA VAL A 1 13.36 13.70 2.53
C VAL A 1 12.60 12.60 1.83
N THR A 2 11.28 12.70 1.72
CA THR A 2 10.41 11.73 1.04
C THR A 2 9.85 12.39 -0.23
N PRO A 3 10.47 12.19 -1.40
CA PRO A 3 9.99 12.74 -2.66
C PRO A 3 8.60 12.23 -3.05
N PHE A 4 7.87 13.07 -3.76
CA PHE A 4 6.59 12.78 -4.39
C PHE A 4 6.58 13.40 -5.78
N ALA A 5 6.07 12.68 -6.76
CA ALA A 5 5.88 13.18 -8.12
C ALA A 5 4.61 12.58 -8.73
N ALA A 6 3.86 13.39 -9.47
CA ALA A 6 2.70 12.93 -10.21
C ALA A 6 2.61 13.66 -11.55
N VAL A 7 2.11 12.96 -12.56
CA VAL A 7 1.80 13.49 -13.89
C VAL A 7 0.33 13.18 -14.17
N LEU A 8 -0.39 14.19 -14.65
CA LEU A 8 -1.78 14.07 -15.06
C LEU A 8 -1.90 14.45 -16.53
N LEU A 9 -2.76 13.76 -17.26
CA LEU A 9 -3.04 14.00 -18.66
C LEU A 9 -4.55 13.91 -18.90
N ASP A 10 -5.15 15.00 -19.31
CA ASP A 10 -6.53 15.02 -19.79
C ASP A 10 -6.56 14.34 -21.16
N LEU A 11 -7.21 13.18 -21.21
CA LEU A 11 -7.40 12.42 -22.45
C LEU A 11 -8.53 13.05 -23.29
N ASN A 12 -9.54 13.61 -22.63
CA ASN A 12 -10.62 14.41 -23.19
C ASN A 12 -11.31 15.21 -22.06
N GLU A 13 -12.47 15.82 -22.37
CA GLU A 13 -13.26 16.62 -21.42
C GLU A 13 -13.84 15.84 -20.22
N HIS A 14 -13.85 14.50 -20.27
CA HIS A 14 -14.42 13.63 -19.24
C HIS A 14 -13.39 12.74 -18.55
N LEU A 15 -12.23 12.49 -19.14
CA LEU A 15 -11.27 11.48 -18.71
C LEU A 15 -9.89 12.07 -18.48
N THR A 16 -9.35 11.83 -17.28
CA THR A 16 -7.98 12.20 -16.90
C THR A 16 -7.21 10.97 -16.47
N ALA A 17 -6.11 10.68 -17.16
CA ALA A 17 -5.15 9.66 -16.75
C ALA A 17 -4.10 10.27 -15.82
N TYR A 18 -3.57 9.48 -14.90
CA TYR A 18 -2.49 9.91 -14.02
C TYR A 18 -1.51 8.79 -13.72
N ALA A 19 -0.26 9.17 -13.48
CA ALA A 19 0.76 8.30 -12.91
C ALA A 19 1.42 9.04 -11.73
N SER A 20 1.71 8.32 -10.65
CA SER A 20 2.36 8.91 -9.48
C SER A 20 3.37 7.99 -8.83
N TYR A 21 4.31 8.63 -8.12
CA TYR A 21 5.36 8.04 -7.34
C TYR A 21 5.42 8.71 -5.97
N SER A 22 5.62 7.92 -4.92
CA SER A 22 5.83 8.43 -3.56
C SER A 22 6.81 7.58 -2.78
N ASP A 23 7.68 8.24 -2.01
CA ASP A 23 8.53 7.59 -1.02
C ASP A 23 7.82 7.46 0.33
N ILE A 24 8.06 6.34 0.99
CA ILE A 24 7.60 6.02 2.34
C ILE A 24 8.82 6.02 3.27
N PHE A 25 8.67 6.63 4.43
CA PHE A 25 9.70 6.63 5.47
C PHE A 25 9.06 6.49 6.85
N THR A 26 9.42 5.45 7.58
CA THR A 26 8.94 5.20 8.94
C THR A 26 10.14 4.99 9.87
N PRO A 27 10.38 5.88 10.85
CA PRO A 27 11.41 5.68 11.86
C PRO A 27 11.16 4.40 12.66
N GLN A 28 12.22 3.64 12.90
CA GLN A 28 12.20 2.39 13.68
C GLN A 28 13.13 2.48 14.90
N GLY A 29 13.35 3.71 15.39
CA GLY A 29 14.34 4.03 16.43
C GLY A 29 14.03 3.48 17.83
N ASN A 30 12.86 2.86 18.04
CA ASN A 30 12.53 2.18 19.29
C ASN A 30 13.01 0.71 19.30
N TYR A 31 13.34 0.14 18.15
CA TYR A 31 13.88 -1.20 18.03
C TYR A 31 15.41 -1.21 18.16
N ARG A 32 15.95 -2.29 18.71
CA ARG A 32 17.39 -2.46 18.93
C ARG A 32 17.87 -3.75 18.27
N SER A 33 18.98 -3.67 17.54
CA SER A 33 19.70 -4.85 17.08
C SER A 33 20.46 -5.52 18.21
N GLU A 34 20.98 -6.73 17.97
CA GLU A 34 21.82 -7.47 18.93
C GLU A 34 23.02 -6.63 19.43
N SER A 35 23.59 -5.79 18.57
CA SER A 35 24.66 -4.86 18.93
C SER A 35 24.23 -3.64 19.75
N GLY A 36 22.94 -3.52 20.10
CA GLY A 36 22.37 -2.36 20.80
C GLY A 36 22.16 -1.11 19.94
N ALA A 37 22.42 -1.20 18.62
CA ALA A 37 22.20 -0.09 17.70
C ALA A 37 20.71 0.07 17.36
N ALA A 38 20.30 1.30 17.02
CA ALA A 38 18.97 1.54 16.49
C ALA A 38 18.84 0.97 15.07
N LEU A 39 17.66 0.44 14.73
CA LEU A 39 17.39 -0.06 13.39
C LEU A 39 17.35 1.08 12.37
N LYS A 40 17.70 0.75 11.12
CA LYS A 40 17.45 1.64 9.99
C LYS A 40 15.95 1.93 9.88
N PRO A 41 15.55 3.13 9.45
CA PRO A 41 14.16 3.41 9.16
C PRO A 41 13.65 2.48 8.06
N LEU A 42 12.38 2.07 8.17
CA LEU A 42 11.69 1.40 7.08
C LEU A 42 11.53 2.43 5.97
N VAL A 43 11.91 2.03 4.77
CA VAL A 43 11.73 2.86 3.57
C VAL A 43 10.92 2.09 2.54
N GLY A 44 10.18 2.82 1.73
CA GLY A 44 9.36 2.22 0.69
C GLY A 44 9.13 3.15 -0.48
N GLU A 45 8.58 2.55 -1.53
CA GLU A 45 8.32 3.19 -2.82
C GLU A 45 6.90 2.77 -3.21
N SER A 46 6.06 3.72 -3.59
CA SER A 46 4.72 3.44 -4.10
C SER A 46 4.56 4.03 -5.50
N TYR A 47 4.07 3.21 -6.41
CA TYR A 47 3.77 3.55 -7.79
C TYR A 47 2.28 3.39 -8.02
N GLU A 48 1.64 4.37 -8.63
CA GLU A 48 0.23 4.33 -8.98
C GLU A 48 0.03 4.78 -10.41
N LEU A 49 -0.84 4.08 -11.14
CA LEU A 49 -1.27 4.42 -12.49
C LEU A 49 -2.79 4.30 -12.52
N GLY A 50 -3.49 5.35 -12.92
CA GLY A 50 -4.95 5.31 -12.94
C GLY A 50 -5.58 6.23 -13.96
N ILE A 51 -6.90 6.10 -14.05
CA ILE A 51 -7.78 6.91 -14.87
C ILE A 51 -8.98 7.32 -14.01
N LYS A 52 -9.36 8.58 -14.12
CA LYS A 52 -10.54 9.16 -13.49
C LYS A 52 -11.47 9.65 -14.58
N GLY A 53 -12.76 9.49 -14.34
CA GLY A 53 -13.82 9.91 -15.23
C GLY A 53 -14.85 10.74 -14.49
N GLU A 54 -15.23 11.86 -15.08
CA GLU A 54 -16.31 12.73 -14.65
C GLU A 54 -17.37 12.78 -15.75
N TRP A 55 -18.60 12.39 -15.40
CA TRP A 55 -19.71 12.24 -16.35
C TRP A 55 -20.91 13.07 -15.91
N PHE A 56 -21.74 13.46 -16.89
CA PHE A 56 -23.00 14.17 -16.68
C PHE A 56 -22.83 15.43 -15.81
N GLU A 57 -21.86 16.28 -16.15
CA GLU A 57 -21.56 17.52 -15.41
C GLU A 57 -21.24 17.26 -13.92
N GLY A 58 -20.46 16.20 -13.66
CA GLY A 58 -20.03 15.83 -12.31
C GLY A 58 -21.04 15.02 -11.50
N ARG A 59 -22.20 14.67 -12.06
CA ARG A 59 -23.20 13.84 -11.37
C ARG A 59 -22.75 12.40 -11.15
N LEU A 60 -21.84 11.89 -11.97
CA LEU A 60 -21.30 10.55 -11.85
C LEU A 60 -19.77 10.59 -12.00
N ASN A 61 -19.08 9.95 -11.07
CA ASN A 61 -17.63 9.82 -11.07
C ASN A 61 -17.25 8.34 -11.16
N SER A 62 -16.16 8.06 -11.87
CA SER A 62 -15.57 6.73 -11.94
C SER A 62 -14.06 6.81 -11.80
N ALA A 63 -13.46 5.83 -11.15
CA ALA A 63 -12.01 5.72 -11.06
C ALA A 63 -11.57 4.27 -11.24
N PHE A 64 -10.42 4.10 -11.87
CA PHE A 64 -9.71 2.84 -11.89
C PHE A 64 -8.22 3.09 -11.71
N ASN A 65 -7.57 2.38 -10.80
CA ASN A 65 -6.13 2.48 -10.60
C ASN A 65 -5.47 1.12 -10.43
N LEU A 66 -4.20 1.06 -10.79
CA LEU A 66 -3.26 0.00 -10.50
C LEU A 66 -2.24 0.57 -9.51
N PHE A 67 -1.92 -0.18 -8.48
CA PHE A 67 -0.92 0.25 -7.51
C PHE A 67 0.08 -0.85 -7.20
N ARG A 68 1.31 -0.44 -6.87
CA ARG A 68 2.34 -1.30 -6.30
C ARG A 68 3.16 -0.52 -5.29
N THR A 69 3.25 -1.08 -4.10
CA THR A 69 4.08 -0.58 -3.01
C THR A 69 5.12 -1.62 -2.63
N LEU A 70 6.37 -1.18 -2.51
CA LEU A 70 7.49 -1.96 -1.99
C LEU A 70 7.96 -1.32 -0.69
N GLN A 71 8.15 -2.12 0.35
CA GLN A 71 8.76 -1.67 1.59
C GLN A 71 9.95 -2.58 1.92
N LYS A 72 11.00 -1.99 2.45
CA LYS A 72 12.24 -2.66 2.87
C LYS A 72 12.69 -2.16 4.22
N ASP A 73 13.63 -2.90 4.80
CA ASP A 73 14.17 -2.64 6.13
C ASP A 73 13.13 -2.72 7.24
N GLN A 74 11.98 -3.39 7.02
CA GLN A 74 10.98 -3.58 8.05
C GLN A 74 11.57 -4.38 9.22
N ALA A 75 11.39 -3.89 10.43
CA ALA A 75 11.86 -4.54 11.65
C ALA A 75 11.21 -5.92 11.78
N GLN A 76 12.04 -6.95 11.95
CA GLN A 76 11.65 -8.31 12.26
C GLN A 76 12.22 -8.70 13.61
N THR A 77 11.40 -9.34 14.45
CA THR A 77 11.82 -9.83 15.76
C THR A 77 12.72 -11.05 15.58
N ASP A 78 13.92 -11.01 16.16
CA ASP A 78 14.78 -12.17 16.27
C ASP A 78 14.49 -12.91 17.58
N TYR A 79 13.77 -14.03 17.47
CA TYR A 79 13.40 -14.87 18.62
C TYR A 79 14.58 -15.69 19.18
N ASN A 80 15.73 -15.73 18.50
CA ASN A 80 16.91 -16.46 18.96
C ASN A 80 17.86 -15.59 19.81
N SER A 81 17.65 -14.28 19.84
CA SER A 81 18.51 -13.31 20.51
C SER A 81 17.74 -12.47 21.52
N SER A 82 18.39 -12.10 22.62
CA SER A 82 17.79 -11.27 23.68
C SER A 82 18.51 -9.93 23.81
N CYS A 83 17.73 -8.86 23.87
CA CYS A 83 18.20 -7.48 23.96
C CYS A 83 17.53 -6.76 25.14
N ALA A 84 18.16 -5.67 25.60
CA ALA A 84 17.57 -4.77 26.58
C ALA A 84 16.48 -3.87 25.95
N SER A 85 15.44 -4.50 25.39
CA SER A 85 14.24 -3.86 24.86
C SER A 85 13.05 -4.10 25.79
N SER A 86 11.95 -3.39 25.57
CA SER A 86 10.72 -3.52 26.38
C SER A 86 10.10 -4.92 26.36
N ASP A 87 10.35 -5.68 25.29
CA ASP A 87 9.86 -7.03 25.07
C ASP A 87 10.96 -8.10 25.21
N GLY A 88 12.21 -7.70 25.47
CA GLY A 88 13.34 -8.60 25.69
C GLY A 88 13.97 -9.20 24.43
N TYR A 89 13.49 -8.85 23.23
CA TYR A 89 13.95 -9.39 21.95
C TYR A 89 14.82 -8.40 21.16
N CYS A 90 15.75 -8.95 20.38
CA CYS A 90 16.49 -8.19 19.38
C CYS A 90 15.69 -8.09 18.07
N TYR A 91 16.07 -7.15 17.22
CA TYR A 91 15.40 -6.87 15.95
C TYR A 91 16.39 -6.75 14.80
N GLU A 92 15.96 -7.14 13.60
CA GLU A 92 16.72 -7.01 12.37
C GLU A 92 15.94 -6.29 11.27
N ASN A 93 16.66 -5.57 10.39
CA ASN A 93 16.09 -4.96 9.18
C ASN A 93 15.95 -5.98 8.03
N ALA A 94 15.39 -7.16 8.31
CA ALA A 94 15.30 -8.27 7.33
C ALA A 94 14.02 -8.23 6.48
N GLY A 95 12.99 -7.50 6.94
CA GLY A 95 11.68 -7.49 6.33
C GLY A 95 11.63 -6.72 5.02
N LYS A 96 11.20 -7.40 3.95
CA LYS A 96 10.87 -6.80 2.66
C LYS A 96 9.52 -7.30 2.19
N VAL A 97 8.62 -6.38 1.89
CA VAL A 97 7.23 -6.71 1.55
C VAL A 97 6.79 -5.98 0.29
N ARG A 98 5.85 -6.59 -0.44
CA ARG A 98 5.20 -5.99 -1.59
C ARG A 98 3.69 -6.04 -1.40
N ALA A 99 3.03 -4.91 -1.56
CA ALA A 99 1.59 -4.83 -1.77
C ALA A 99 1.33 -4.39 -3.20
N GLN A 100 0.39 -5.01 -3.89
CA GLN A 100 0.01 -4.60 -5.25
C GLN A 100 -1.42 -5.01 -5.55
N GLY A 101 -2.05 -4.31 -6.48
CA GLY A 101 -3.45 -4.52 -6.73
C GLY A 101 -4.06 -3.54 -7.71
N PHE A 102 -5.38 -3.51 -7.69
CA PHE A 102 -6.16 -2.52 -8.41
C PHE A 102 -7.39 -2.13 -7.59
N GLU A 103 -7.85 -0.91 -7.81
CA GLU A 103 -9.10 -0.41 -7.28
C GLU A 103 -9.96 0.13 -8.41
N ALA A 104 -11.25 -0.15 -8.33
CA ALA A 104 -12.26 0.39 -9.21
C ALA A 104 -13.37 1.02 -8.34
N GLU A 105 -13.77 2.24 -8.67
CA GLU A 105 -14.83 2.95 -7.97
C GLU A 105 -15.79 3.59 -8.97
N ILE A 106 -17.07 3.60 -8.62
CA ILE A 106 -18.10 4.41 -9.24
C ILE A 106 -18.96 5.05 -8.16
N SER A 107 -19.21 6.35 -8.27
CA SER A 107 -19.96 7.10 -7.28
C SER A 107 -20.80 8.22 -7.90
N GLY A 108 -22.04 8.35 -7.42
CA GLY A 108 -22.98 9.39 -7.84
C GLY A 108 -24.27 8.83 -8.46
N GLU A 109 -24.86 9.60 -9.36
CA GLU A 109 -26.14 9.28 -10.00
C GLU A 109 -25.92 8.42 -11.24
N VAL A 110 -25.99 7.10 -11.06
CA VAL A 110 -25.73 6.14 -12.16
C VAL A 110 -26.87 6.15 -13.17
N ILE A 111 -28.10 6.30 -12.69
CA ILE A 111 -29.32 6.52 -13.48
C ILE A 111 -30.21 7.52 -12.73
N GLU A 112 -31.18 8.12 -13.43
CA GLU A 112 -32.07 9.12 -12.83
C GLU A 112 -32.64 8.64 -11.49
N ARG A 113 -32.39 9.45 -10.44
CA ARG A 113 -32.89 9.24 -9.07
C ARG A 113 -32.28 8.03 -8.34
N LEU A 114 -31.25 7.38 -8.89
CA LEU A 114 -30.48 6.33 -8.20
C LEU A 114 -29.09 6.84 -7.86
N GLN A 115 -28.87 7.10 -6.57
CA GLN A 115 -27.54 7.35 -6.03
C GLN A 115 -26.88 6.02 -5.68
N LEU A 116 -25.64 5.83 -6.13
CA LEU A 116 -24.87 4.62 -5.85
C LEU A 116 -23.44 5.02 -5.49
N LEU A 117 -22.87 4.30 -4.53
CA LEU A 117 -21.44 4.22 -4.32
C LEU A 117 -21.04 2.76 -4.33
N ALA A 118 -20.24 2.36 -5.32
CA ALA A 118 -19.73 1.02 -5.45
C ALA A 118 -18.22 1.05 -5.64
N GLY A 119 -17.50 0.23 -4.88
CA GLY A 119 -16.06 0.14 -4.94
C GLY A 119 -15.60 -1.30 -4.83
N TYR A 120 -14.61 -1.68 -5.62
CA TYR A 120 -13.98 -2.97 -5.58
C TYR A 120 -12.46 -2.82 -5.53
N THR A 121 -11.86 -3.39 -4.49
CA THR A 121 -10.42 -3.38 -4.29
C THR A 121 -9.91 -4.82 -4.33
N TYR A 122 -8.92 -5.07 -5.18
CA TYR A 122 -8.11 -6.28 -5.13
C TYR A 122 -6.72 -5.95 -4.59
N THR A 123 -6.31 -6.59 -3.51
CA THR A 123 -5.00 -6.37 -2.88
C THR A 123 -4.29 -7.69 -2.64
N GLN A 124 -3.08 -7.82 -3.16
CA GLN A 124 -2.19 -8.94 -2.87
C GLN A 124 -0.95 -8.44 -2.13
N THR A 125 -0.71 -9.01 -0.96
CA THR A 125 0.52 -8.80 -0.20
C THR A 125 1.45 -10.01 -0.34
N LYS A 126 2.76 -9.78 -0.39
CA LYS A 126 3.77 -10.84 -0.52
C LYS A 126 5.01 -10.49 0.30
N THR A 127 5.51 -11.45 1.06
CA THR A 127 6.81 -11.39 1.72
C THR A 127 7.90 -11.69 0.70
N LEU A 128 8.81 -10.74 0.49
CA LEU A 128 9.95 -10.88 -0.42
C LEU A 128 11.24 -11.28 0.32
N SER A 129 11.39 -10.85 1.57
CA SER A 129 12.49 -11.21 2.47
C SER A 129 11.98 -11.14 3.91
N ASP A 130 12.43 -12.09 4.72
CA ASP A 130 12.12 -12.22 6.14
C ASP A 130 13.28 -12.93 6.85
N ILE A 131 13.40 -12.72 8.17
CA ILE A 131 14.37 -13.42 9.01
C ILE A 131 14.03 -14.92 9.06
N ASP A 132 12.74 -15.27 9.08
CA ASP A 132 12.29 -16.64 8.81
C ASP A 132 12.13 -16.86 7.31
N THR A 133 13.17 -17.41 6.69
CA THR A 133 13.19 -17.64 5.24
C THR A 133 12.08 -18.56 4.73
N SER A 134 11.41 -19.35 5.60
CA SER A 134 10.27 -20.18 5.21
C SER A 134 9.03 -19.35 4.84
N LEU A 135 8.95 -18.10 5.31
CA LEU A 135 7.87 -17.16 4.99
C LEU A 135 8.07 -16.47 3.63
N ASN A 136 9.26 -16.57 3.04
CA ASN A 136 9.57 -15.94 1.77
C ASN A 136 8.68 -16.49 0.65
N GLY A 137 8.07 -15.58 -0.09
CA GLY A 137 7.12 -15.91 -1.13
C GLY A 137 5.67 -16.10 -0.65
N GLY A 138 5.46 -16.18 0.67
CA GLY A 138 4.15 -16.26 1.30
C GLY A 138 3.39 -14.93 1.30
N SER A 139 2.13 -14.98 1.75
CA SER A 139 1.31 -13.78 1.98
C SER A 139 1.87 -13.05 3.20
N PHE A 140 2.20 -11.77 3.06
CA PHE A 140 2.74 -10.99 4.18
C PHE A 140 1.69 -10.77 5.28
N ASN A 141 0.45 -10.47 4.89
CA ASN A 141 -0.64 -10.30 5.82
C ASN A 141 -1.86 -11.11 5.36
N SER A 142 -2.19 -12.14 6.12
CA SER A 142 -3.33 -13.03 5.87
C SER A 142 -4.66 -12.46 6.39
N TYR A 143 -4.62 -11.44 7.25
CA TYR A 143 -5.80 -10.75 7.76
C TYR A 143 -6.31 -9.66 6.80
N VAL A 144 -5.50 -9.24 5.83
CA VAL A 144 -5.94 -8.33 4.77
C VAL A 144 -6.70 -9.14 3.73
N PRO A 145 -8.03 -8.96 3.58
CA PRO A 145 -8.79 -9.65 2.55
C PRO A 145 -8.28 -9.24 1.16
N ARG A 146 -8.10 -10.22 0.29
CA ARG A 146 -7.64 -9.97 -1.08
C ARG A 146 -8.66 -9.25 -1.94
N HIS A 147 -9.94 -9.43 -1.62
CA HIS A 147 -11.06 -8.90 -2.36
C HIS A 147 -11.97 -8.17 -1.39
N VAL A 148 -12.23 -6.89 -1.65
CA VAL A 148 -13.15 -6.08 -0.87
C VAL A 148 -14.14 -5.45 -1.84
N LEU A 149 -15.42 -5.76 -1.65
CA LEU A 149 -16.52 -5.10 -2.34
C LEU A 149 -17.24 -4.20 -1.33
N ARG A 150 -17.48 -2.94 -1.70
CA ARG A 150 -18.28 -1.98 -0.93
C ARG A 150 -19.41 -1.50 -1.82
N LEU A 151 -20.63 -1.46 -1.26
CA LEU A 151 -21.82 -1.04 -1.97
C LEU A 151 -22.71 -0.24 -1.01
N TRP A 152 -23.18 0.91 -1.47
CA TRP A 152 -24.13 1.77 -0.79
C TRP A 152 -25.07 2.44 -1.82
N GLY A 153 -26.32 2.65 -1.46
CA GLY A 153 -27.34 3.30 -2.29
C GLY A 153 -28.64 3.51 -1.54
#